data_AF-U4QCV6-F1
#
_entry.id   AF-U4QCV6-F1
#
_cell.length_a   1.000
_cell.length_b   1.000
_cell.length_c   1.000
_cell.angle_alpha   90.00
_cell.angle_beta   90.00
_cell.angle_gamma   90.00
#
_symmetry.space_group_name_H-M   'P 1'
#
loop_
_entity.id
_entity.type
_entity.pdbx_description
1 polymer ?
#
loop_
_entity_poly.entity_id
_entity_poly.type
_entity_poly.pdbx_seq_one_letter_code
_entity_poly.pdbx_strand_id
1 'polypeptide(L)'
;MPFWLEIVINVAFSYIASVGFAITINVPHRALNSLGISGAVGWMAYWFCFHLGMGRMVSNLTGAFLIGILGLFFARRKKCPATVFNIPALVPLVPGMPAYQAVRALVAGNYTLGQELILRVAIVTAAIGLGFLFSTMCIEAFYRIKYLHLKKIMLYMKRKR
;
A
#
# COMPACT_ATOMS: atom_id res chain seq x y z
N MET A 1 -12.31 -22.23 6.66
CA MET A 1 -13.41 -21.61 7.45
C MET A 1 -14.50 -21.20 6.45
N PRO A 2 -15.71 -20.77 6.87
CA PRO A 2 -16.64 -20.20 5.90
C PRO A 2 -16.01 -18.96 5.23
N PHE A 3 -16.16 -18.83 3.91
CA PHE A 3 -15.51 -17.77 3.11
C PHE A 3 -15.83 -16.35 3.59
N TRP A 4 -17.08 -16.10 3.98
CA TRP A 4 -17.51 -14.81 4.54
C TRP A 4 -16.79 -14.46 5.84
N LEU A 5 -16.48 -15.45 6.68
CA LEU A 5 -15.72 -15.22 7.91
C LEU A 5 -14.27 -14.83 7.60
N GLU A 6 -13.66 -15.41 6.57
CA GLU A 6 -12.31 -15.05 6.14
C GLU A 6 -12.24 -13.60 5.68
N ILE A 7 -13.22 -13.12 4.90
CA ILE A 7 -13.29 -11.71 4.49
C ILE A 7 -13.38 -10.80 5.71
N VAL A 8 -14.29 -11.10 6.65
CA VAL A 8 -14.48 -10.27 7.86
C VAL A 8 -13.21 -10.19 8.69
N ILE A 9 -12.53 -11.32 8.89
CA ILE A 9 -11.26 -11.39 9.62
C ILE A 9 -10.20 -10.57 8.89
N ASN A 10 -10.01 -10.77 7.59
CA ASN A 10 -8.98 -10.06 6.84
C ASN A 10 -9.20 -8.54 6.85
N VAL A 11 -10.44 -8.07 6.69
CA VAL A 11 -10.77 -6.64 6.77
C VAL A 11 -10.53 -6.09 8.17
N ALA A 12 -11.02 -6.77 9.20
CA ALA A 12 -10.90 -6.29 10.58
C ALA A 12 -9.45 -6.22 11.04
N PHE A 13 -8.68 -7.30 10.85
CA PHE A 13 -7.29 -7.35 11.31
C PHE A 13 -6.37 -6.45 10.50
N SER A 14 -6.57 -6.31 9.18
CA SER A 14 -5.78 -5.35 8.38
C SER A 14 -6.07 -3.91 8.78
N TYR A 15 -7.34 -3.56 9.02
CA TYR A 15 -7.71 -2.24 9.53
C TYR A 15 -7.08 -1.97 10.89
N ILE A 16 -7.22 -2.90 11.84
CA ILE A 16 -6.66 -2.77 13.20
C ILE A 16 -5.14 -2.68 13.15
N ALA A 17 -4.47 -3.48 12.33
CA ALA A 17 -3.02 -3.43 12.17
C ALA A 17 -2.55 -2.06 11.65
N SER A 18 -3.20 -1.52 10.61
CA SER A 18 -2.85 -0.21 10.07
C SER A 18 -3.15 0.94 11.05
N VAL A 19 -4.30 0.93 11.72
CA VAL A 19 -4.65 1.96 12.71
C VAL A 19 -3.77 1.85 13.95
N GLY A 20 -3.53 0.64 14.45
CA GLY A 20 -2.66 0.38 15.59
C GLY A 20 -1.25 0.90 15.33
N PHE A 21 -0.68 0.59 14.17
CA PHE A 21 0.62 1.15 13.79
C PHE A 21 0.58 2.67 13.62
N ALA A 22 -0.50 3.24 13.06
CA ALA A 22 -0.63 4.68 12.94
C ALA A 22 -0.64 5.40 14.30
N ILE A 23 -1.21 4.77 15.33
CA ILE A 23 -1.21 5.29 16.70
C ILE A 23 0.22 5.29 17.26
N THR A 24 1.01 4.24 17.02
CA THR A 24 2.40 4.18 17.54
C THR A 24 3.30 5.25 16.93
N ILE A 25 3.06 5.64 15.67
CA ILE A 25 3.78 6.73 15.01
C ILE A 25 3.11 8.11 15.15
N ASN A 26 2.17 8.26 16.09
CA ASN A 26 1.49 9.53 16.41
C ASN A 26 0.81 10.23 15.21
N VAL A 27 0.10 9.47 14.37
CA VAL A 27 -0.69 10.04 13.26
C VAL A 27 -1.90 10.83 13.81
N PRO A 28 -2.24 12.00 13.23
CA PRO A 28 -3.40 12.79 13.67
C PRO A 28 -4.72 12.00 13.60
N HIS A 29 -5.52 12.07 14.68
CA HIS A 29 -6.77 11.32 14.82
C HIS A 29 -7.73 11.44 13.63
N ARG A 30 -7.80 12.63 13.02
CA ARG A 30 -8.65 12.88 11.83
C ARG A 30 -8.29 12.05 10.59
N ALA A 31 -7.09 11.47 10.56
CA ALA A 31 -6.54 10.65 9.47
C ALA A 31 -6.64 9.14 9.74
N LEU A 32 -6.81 8.71 11.00
CA LEU A 32 -6.81 7.30 11.40
C LEU A 32 -7.85 6.45 10.65
N ASN A 33 -9.07 6.96 10.49
CA ASN A 33 -10.08 6.18 9.77
C ASN A 33 -9.74 6.04 8.28
N SER A 34 -9.24 7.11 7.66
CA SER A 34 -8.90 7.11 6.23
C SER A 34 -7.71 6.21 5.91
N LEU A 35 -6.68 6.17 6.77
CA LEU A 35 -5.56 5.24 6.57
C LEU A 35 -5.95 3.79 6.88
N GLY A 36 -6.85 3.56 7.86
CA GLY A 36 -7.32 2.21 8.18
C GLY A 36 -8.08 1.60 7.02
N ILE A 37 -8.96 2.39 6.38
CA ILE A 37 -9.65 2.00 5.14
C ILE A 37 -8.64 1.73 4.02
N SER A 38 -7.61 2.58 3.87
CA SER A 38 -6.56 2.37 2.86
C SER A 38 -5.83 1.04 3.06
N GLY A 39 -5.43 0.72 4.30
CA GLY A 39 -4.79 -0.54 4.64
C GLY A 39 -5.69 -1.75 4.40
N ALA A 40 -6.96 -1.66 4.78
CA ALA A 40 -7.94 -2.72 4.52
C ALA A 40 -8.15 -2.97 3.03
N VAL A 41 -8.28 -1.91 2.21
CA VAL A 41 -8.42 -2.06 0.76
C VAL A 41 -7.16 -2.66 0.13
N GLY A 42 -5.98 -2.20 0.53
CA GLY A 42 -4.71 -2.75 0.05
C GLY A 42 -4.53 -4.22 0.39
N TRP A 43 -4.83 -4.60 1.64
CA TRP A 43 -4.77 -5.99 2.08
C TRP A 43 -5.78 -6.87 1.36
N MET A 44 -7.02 -6.41 1.19
CA MET A 44 -8.05 -7.17 0.48
C MET A 44 -7.69 -7.38 -0.98
N ALA A 45 -7.12 -6.38 -1.65
CA ALA A 45 -6.66 -6.53 -3.02
C ALA A 45 -5.51 -7.55 -3.13
N TYR A 46 -4.55 -7.51 -2.20
CA TYR A 46 -3.54 -8.57 -2.09
C TYR A 46 -4.20 -9.94 -1.88
N TRP A 47 -5.13 -10.06 -0.94
CA TRP A 47 -5.77 -11.31 -0.58
C TRP A 47 -6.53 -11.92 -1.75
N PHE A 48 -7.31 -11.13 -2.49
CA PHE A 48 -8.02 -11.57 -3.68
C PHE A 48 -7.08 -11.99 -4.81
N CYS A 49 -6.08 -11.17 -5.16
CA CYS A 49 -5.09 -11.53 -6.17
C CYS A 49 -4.35 -12.83 -5.81
N PHE A 50 -4.06 -13.02 -4.52
CA PHE A 50 -3.38 -14.21 -4.03
C PHE A 50 -4.28 -15.45 -4.15
N HIS A 51 -5.58 -15.34 -3.82
CA HIS A 51 -6.55 -16.41 -3.98
C HIS A 51 -6.80 -16.79 -5.45
N LEU A 52 -6.64 -15.84 -6.37
CA LEU A 52 -6.72 -16.09 -7.81
C LEU A 52 -5.44 -16.73 -8.39
N GLY A 53 -4.44 -17.05 -7.56
CA GLY A 53 -3.22 -17.71 -8.01
C GLY A 53 -2.22 -16.78 -8.72
N MET A 54 -2.36 -15.45 -8.60
CA MET A 54 -1.46 -14.48 -9.26
C MET A 54 -0.05 -14.42 -8.64
N GLY A 55 0.21 -15.20 -7.58
CA GLY A 55 1.48 -15.24 -6.88
C GLY A 55 1.73 -14.06 -5.94
N ARG A 56 2.72 -14.19 -5.05
CA ARG A 56 2.98 -13.20 -3.98
C ARG A 56 3.43 -11.85 -4.51
N MET A 57 4.19 -11.83 -5.61
CA MET A 57 4.76 -10.61 -6.19
C MET A 57 3.65 -9.71 -6.74
N VAL A 58 2.84 -10.23 -7.67
CA VAL A 58 1.76 -9.45 -8.30
C VAL A 58 0.70 -9.05 -7.27
N SER A 59 0.37 -9.94 -6.33
CA SER A 59 -0.60 -9.64 -5.28
C SER A 59 -0.14 -8.47 -4.39
N ASN A 60 1.13 -8.45 -3.97
CA ASN A 60 1.67 -7.35 -3.17
C ASN A 60 1.79 -6.05 -3.96
N LEU A 61 2.17 -6.15 -5.23
CA LEU A 61 2.23 -5.00 -6.14
C LEU A 61 0.85 -4.34 -6.25
N THR A 62 -0.21 -5.12 -6.51
CA THR A 62 -1.58 -4.61 -6.60
C THR A 62 -2.05 -3.97 -5.29
N GLY A 63 -1.78 -4.62 -4.16
CA GLY A 63 -2.13 -4.08 -2.84
C GLY A 63 -1.44 -2.74 -2.55
N ALA A 64 -0.13 -2.66 -2.79
CA ALA A 64 0.66 -1.45 -2.59
C ALA A 64 0.26 -0.32 -3.55
N PHE A 65 -0.10 -0.67 -4.79
CA PHE A 65 -0.61 0.26 -5.79
C PHE A 65 -1.92 0.92 -5.31
N LEU A 66 -2.88 0.14 -4.83
CA LEU A 66 -4.14 0.71 -4.33
C LEU A 66 -3.95 1.56 -3.07
N ILE A 67 -3.06 1.14 -2.16
CA ILE A 67 -2.72 1.95 -0.97
C ILE A 67 -2.17 3.30 -1.41
N GLY A 68 -1.22 3.32 -2.36
CA GLY A 68 -0.68 4.57 -2.88
C GLY A 68 -1.75 5.48 -3.47
N ILE A 69 -2.73 4.91 -4.19
CA ILE A 69 -3.82 5.67 -4.80
C ILE A 69 -4.69 6.31 -3.73
N LEU A 70 -5.13 5.51 -2.77
CA LEU A 70 -5.99 5.96 -1.69
C LEU A 70 -5.27 6.95 -0.78
N GLY A 71 -3.98 6.77 -0.51
CA GLY A 71 -3.22 7.69 0.31
C GLY A 71 -3.06 9.06 -0.32
N LEU A 72 -2.82 9.15 -1.64
CA LEU A 72 -2.81 10.46 -2.32
C LEU A 72 -4.20 11.10 -2.36
N PHE A 73 -5.25 10.31 -2.55
CA PHE A 73 -6.63 10.79 -2.51
C PHE A 73 -6.98 11.37 -1.13
N PHE A 74 -6.70 10.65 -0.05
CA PHE A 74 -6.97 11.10 1.32
C PHE A 74 -6.06 12.23 1.77
N ALA A 75 -4.79 12.26 1.33
CA ALA A 75 -3.87 13.36 1.57
C ALA A 75 -4.45 14.71 1.17
N ARG A 76 -5.05 14.78 -0.02
CA ARG A 76 -5.69 16.00 -0.54
C ARG A 76 -6.94 16.36 0.23
N ARG A 77 -7.78 15.36 0.53
CA ARG A 77 -9.04 15.58 1.26
C ARG A 77 -8.79 16.06 2.69
N LYS A 78 -7.76 15.53 3.36
CA LYS A 78 -7.46 15.80 4.77
C LYS A 78 -6.35 16.85 4.95
N LYS A 79 -5.82 17.40 3.86
CA LYS A 79 -4.73 18.40 3.85
C LYS A 79 -3.55 17.96 4.72
N CYS A 80 -3.08 16.73 4.49
CA CYS A 80 -1.95 16.12 5.20
C CYS A 80 -1.01 15.46 4.17
N PRO A 81 0.29 15.28 4.48
CA PRO A 81 1.21 14.57 3.61
C PRO A 81 0.71 13.14 3.32
N ALA A 82 0.92 12.64 2.09
CA ALA A 82 0.48 11.30 1.70
C ALA A 82 1.15 10.18 2.52
N THR A 83 2.36 10.43 3.04
CA THR A 83 3.09 9.52 3.91
C THR A 83 2.32 9.18 5.20
N VAL A 84 1.50 10.11 5.71
CA VAL A 84 0.64 9.90 6.89
C VAL A 84 -0.37 8.77 6.68
N PHE A 85 -0.78 8.55 5.43
CA PHE A 85 -1.73 7.48 5.07
C PHE A 85 -0.99 6.22 4.60
N ASN A 86 0.03 6.39 3.75
CA ASN A 86 0.67 5.29 3.05
C ASN A 86 1.53 4.40 3.96
N ILE A 87 2.35 5.00 4.83
CA ILE A 87 3.26 4.24 5.69
C ILE A 87 2.49 3.26 6.60
N PRO A 88 1.49 3.70 7.40
CA PRO A 88 0.75 2.78 8.25
C PRO A 88 -0.18 1.84 7.46
N ALA A 89 -0.69 2.24 6.30
CA ALA A 89 -1.53 1.38 5.46
C ALA A 89 -0.75 0.22 4.83
N LEU A 90 0.56 0.37 4.57
CA LEU A 90 1.40 -0.68 4.01
C LEU A 90 1.75 -1.81 5.00
N VAL A 91 1.60 -1.56 6.32
CA VAL A 91 2.03 -2.47 7.40
C VAL A 91 1.54 -3.92 7.22
N PRO A 92 0.26 -4.19 6.88
CA PRO A 92 -0.21 -5.56 6.69
C PRO A 92 0.52 -6.31 5.55
N LEU A 93 0.99 -5.61 4.52
CA LEU A 93 1.65 -6.20 3.35
C LEU A 93 3.15 -6.49 3.60
N VAL A 94 3.78 -5.76 4.52
CA VAL A 94 5.23 -5.88 4.75
C VAL A 94 5.56 -7.27 5.30
N PRO A 95 6.52 -8.00 4.71
CA PRO A 95 6.88 -9.35 5.13
C PRO A 95 7.77 -9.34 6.39
N GLY A 96 7.25 -8.83 7.51
CA GLY A 96 8.00 -8.70 8.77
C GLY A 96 8.33 -10.04 9.43
N MET A 97 7.35 -10.96 9.51
CA MET A 97 7.57 -12.29 10.09
C MET A 97 8.59 -13.11 9.27
N PRO A 98 8.50 -13.21 7.92
CA PRO A 98 9.54 -13.84 7.12
C PRO A 98 10.93 -13.21 7.29
N ALA A 99 11.01 -11.87 7.45
CA ALA A 99 12.27 -11.19 7.70
C ALA A 99 12.90 -11.57 9.05
N TYR A 100 12.09 -11.61 10.12
CA TYR A 100 12.56 -12.08 11.42
C TYR A 100 13.01 -13.55 11.38
N GLN A 101 12.23 -14.41 10.72
CA GLN A 101 12.58 -15.82 10.56
C GLN A 101 13.85 -16.03 9.74
N ALA A 102 14.09 -15.20 8.73
CA ALA A 102 15.31 -15.26 7.93
C ALA A 102 16.56 -15.04 8.80
N VAL A 103 16.56 -13.98 9.61
CA VAL A 103 17.67 -13.67 10.52
C VAL A 103 17.83 -14.79 11.56
N ARG A 104 16.72 -15.25 12.13
CA ARG A 104 16.74 -16.37 13.10
C ARG A 104 17.34 -17.64 12.50
N ALA A 105 16.99 -17.98 11.25
CA ALA A 105 17.50 -19.17 10.57
C ALA A 105 19.02 -19.08 10.32
N LEU A 106 19.51 -17.91 9.91
CA LEU A 106 20.95 -17.68 9.74
C LEU A 106 21.73 -17.81 11.05
N VAL A 107 21.21 -17.22 12.13
CA VAL A 107 21.83 -17.32 13.47
C VAL A 107 21.82 -18.77 13.98
N ALA A 108 20.79 -19.54 13.66
CA ALA A 108 20.69 -20.96 13.99
C ALA A 108 21.53 -21.88 13.07
N GLY A 109 22.33 -21.34 12.15
CA GLY A 109 23.16 -22.11 11.22
C GLY A 109 22.40 -22.76 10.06
N ASN A 110 21.09 -22.50 9.93
CA ASN A 110 20.27 -23.01 8.84
C ASN A 110 20.30 -22.05 7.64
N TYR A 111 21.39 -22.10 6.88
CA TYR A 111 21.65 -21.18 5.77
C TYR A 111 20.68 -21.36 4.59
N THR A 112 20.25 -22.59 4.29
CA THR A 112 19.32 -22.87 3.18
C THR A 112 17.96 -22.20 3.42
N LEU A 113 17.37 -22.38 4.61
CA LEU A 113 16.13 -21.71 4.98
C LEU A 113 16.31 -20.18 5.07
N GLY A 114 17.45 -19.73 5.62
CA GLY A 114 17.77 -18.31 5.71
C GLY A 114 17.79 -17.64 4.33
N GLN A 115 18.45 -18.25 3.34
CA GLN A 115 18.51 -17.74 1.97
C GLN A 115 17.13 -17.69 1.30
N GLU A 116 16.32 -18.74 1.44
CA GLU A 116 14.96 -18.77 0.87
C GLU A 116 14.09 -17.62 1.41
N LEU A 117 14.12 -17.41 2.74
CA LEU A 117 13.35 -16.36 3.38
C LEU A 117 13.86 -14.96 3.02
N ILE A 118 15.17 -14.75 2.90
CA ILE A 118 15.74 -13.49 2.43
C ILE A 118 15.26 -13.17 1.02
N LEU A 119 15.36 -14.14 0.09
CA LEU A 119 14.91 -13.95 -1.29
C LEU A 119 13.42 -13.63 -1.34
N ARG A 120 12.61 -14.33 -0.54
CA ARG A 120 11.17 -14.06 -0.43
C ARG A 120 10.89 -12.64 0.08
N VAL A 121 11.60 -12.19 1.11
CA VAL A 121 11.46 -10.83 1.65
C VAL A 121 11.85 -9.81 0.58
N ALA A 122 12.99 -10.00 -0.07
CA ALA A 122 13.50 -9.10 -1.11
C ALA A 122 12.53 -8.95 -2.29
N ILE A 123 11.98 -10.05 -2.80
CA ILE A 123 11.02 -10.03 -3.92
C ILE A 123 9.73 -9.31 -3.51
N VAL A 124 9.21 -9.61 -2.31
CA VAL A 124 7.96 -8.99 -1.84
C VAL A 124 8.15 -7.50 -1.56
N THR A 125 9.22 -7.09 -0.89
CA THR A 125 9.47 -5.66 -0.63
C THR A 125 9.75 -4.88 -1.90
N ALA A 126 10.46 -5.47 -2.87
CA ALA A 126 10.63 -4.89 -4.20
C ALA A 126 9.28 -4.72 -4.91
N ALA A 127 8.40 -5.72 -4.86
CA ALA A 127 7.07 -5.64 -5.45
C ALA A 127 6.19 -4.53 -4.82
N ILE A 128 6.24 -4.41 -3.49
CA ILE A 128 5.56 -3.33 -2.76
C ILE A 128 6.10 -1.97 -3.21
N GLY A 129 7.42 -1.82 -3.26
CA GLY A 129 8.07 -0.59 -3.71
C GLY A 129 7.67 -0.20 -5.14
N LEU A 130 7.69 -1.16 -6.07
CA LEU A 130 7.28 -0.95 -7.45
C LEU A 130 5.79 -0.57 -7.57
N GLY A 131 4.91 -1.28 -6.87
CA GLY A 131 3.47 -0.96 -6.86
C GLY A 131 3.19 0.43 -6.33
N PHE A 132 3.88 0.82 -5.26
CA PHE A 132 3.78 2.15 -4.68
C PHE A 132 4.28 3.25 -5.64
N LEU A 133 5.44 3.06 -6.28
CA LEU A 133 5.98 3.97 -7.28
C LEU A 133 5.06 4.11 -8.50
N PHE A 134 4.51 3.00 -9.00
CA PHE A 134 3.55 3.05 -10.10
C PHE A 134 2.30 3.85 -9.74
N SER A 135 1.80 3.70 -8.51
CA SER A 135 0.69 4.50 -8.04
C SER A 135 0.98 5.99 -8.08
N THR A 136 2.14 6.42 -7.56
CA THR A 136 2.50 7.85 -7.57
C THR A 136 2.64 8.37 -9.00
N MET A 137 3.26 7.60 -9.90
CA MET A 137 3.39 7.98 -11.31
C MET A 137 2.04 8.10 -12.02
N CYS A 138 1.13 7.14 -11.83
CA CYS A 138 -0.21 7.19 -12.43
C CYS A 138 -0.99 8.43 -11.99
N ILE A 139 -0.93 8.76 -10.70
CA ILE A 139 -1.66 9.91 -10.15
C ILE A 139 -1.04 11.22 -10.61
N GLU A 140 0.27 11.36 -10.55
CA GLU A 140 0.96 12.56 -11.02
C GLU A 140 0.74 12.79 -12.51
N ALA A 141 0.80 11.72 -13.33
CA ALA A 141 0.49 11.79 -14.75
C ALA A 141 -0.94 12.28 -14.98
N PHE A 142 -1.92 11.72 -14.26
CA PHE A 142 -3.32 12.14 -14.36
C PHE A 142 -3.51 13.64 -14.03
N TYR A 143 -2.89 14.11 -12.95
CA TYR A 143 -2.98 15.52 -12.57
C TYR A 143 -2.20 16.45 -13.49
N ARG A 144 -1.05 16.02 -14.00
CA ARG A 144 -0.26 16.78 -14.98
C ARG A 144 -1.04 16.96 -16.28
N ILE A 145 -1.69 15.90 -16.77
CA ILE A 145 -2.55 15.95 -17.96
C ILE A 145 -3.74 16.90 -17.73
N LYS A 146 -4.45 16.79 -16.60
CA LYS A 146 -5.58 17.67 -16.28
C LYS A 146 -5.15 19.14 -16.16
N TYR A 147 -4.00 19.41 -15.53
CA TYR A 147 -3.45 20.75 -15.41
C TYR A 147 -3.09 21.34 -16.78
N LEU A 148 -2.42 20.57 -17.65
CA LEU A 148 -2.10 21.00 -19.01
C LEU A 148 -3.36 21.29 -19.84
N HIS A 149 -4.38 20.44 -19.72
CA HIS A 149 -5.66 20.63 -20.40
C HIS A 149 -6.37 21.91 -19.93
N LEU A 150 -6.46 22.15 -18.61
CA LEU A 150 -7.03 23.37 -18.03
C LEU A 150 -6.24 24.63 -18.43
N LYS A 151 -4.90 24.57 -18.42
CA LYS A 151 -4.03 25.67 -18.83
C LYS A 151 -4.24 26.01 -20.31
N LYS A 152 -4.41 25.00 -21.17
CA LYS A 152 -4.69 25.19 -22.60
C LYS A 152 -6.06 25.86 -22.83
N ILE A 153 -7.10 25.47 -22.09
CA ILE A 153 -8.42 26.13 -22.13
C ILE A 153 -8.35 27.58 -21.66
N MET A 154 -7.66 27.87 -20.55
CA MET A 154 -7.48 29.23 -20.04
C MET A 154 -6.72 30.14 -21.03
N LEU A 155 -5.67 29.62 -21.68
CA LEU A 155 -4.93 30.35 -22.70
C LEU A 155 -5.77 30.60 -23.96
N TYR A 156 -6.60 29.64 -24.37
CA TYR A 156 -7.55 29.82 -25.47
C TYR A 156 -8.57 30.92 -25.16
N MET A 157 -9.14 30.93 -23.95
CA MET A 157 -10.08 31.96 -23.49
C MET A 157 -9.42 33.35 -23.41
N LYS A 158 -8.14 33.43 -23.00
CA LYS A 158 -7.39 34.69 -22.91
C LYS A 158 -7.01 35.28 -24.27
N ARG A 159 -6.88 34.45 -25.31
CA ARG A 159 -6.56 34.88 -26.69
C ARG A 159 -7.79 35.35 -27.50
N LYS A 160 -9.00 35.07 -26.99
CA LYS A 160 -10.28 35.43 -27.64
C LYS A 160 -10.92 36.71 -27.07
N ARG A 161 -10.29 37.33 -26.06
CA ARG A 161 -10.54 38.71 -25.62
C ARG A 161 -9.43 39.60 -26.17
#